data_AF-A0A3C0UBW9-F1
#
_entry.id   AF-A0A3C0UBW9-F1
#
_cell.length_a   1.000
_cell.length_b   1.000
_cell.length_c   1.000
_cell.angle_alpha   90.00
_cell.angle_beta   90.00
_cell.angle_gamma   90.00
#
_symmetry.space_group_name_H-M   'P 1'
#
loop_
_entity.id
_entity.type
_entity.pdbx_description
1 polymer ?
#
loop_
_entity_poly.entity_id
_entity_poly.type
_entity_poly.pdbx_seq_one_letter_code
_entity_poly.pdbx_strand_id
1 'polypeptide(L)'
;MSPNNNQPTFDNAPDVLPRDLLASMNRYEQALMANDKTVLSALFANDPDDIPSVRSDDNGILAGHATISAFRRQRASAPIRKLRQRIARMLSKDSACIISQFDKASGGQIFQTQIWQRIGDEWKIVMAHLTYPKTAIDKRIWRVVGAPLVEPTKPGPLSGMRVAVKDLYAVQGQRIGAGNPAFQRASSICGQSAPAVRMLLNAGAAVTGIAQTDEFAYSLAGTNAHYGTPPNPKAPGHVSGGSSSGPASAVACGQADIGLGTDTAGSIRIPASYQGLWGIRTSHNRISTDMILPLSQSFDTVGWMTRDAQTLAFAGNALIPDRDRISLSRTLLMCDKL
;
A
#
# COMPACT_ATOMS: atom_id res chain seq x y z
N MET A 1 18.14 39.59 -31.14
CA MET A 1 18.49 38.88 -29.89
C MET A 1 18.22 37.41 -30.12
N SER A 2 19.27 36.63 -30.37
CA SER A 2 19.18 35.18 -30.54
C SER A 2 18.98 34.52 -29.18
N PRO A 3 18.00 33.63 -28.98
CA PRO A 3 17.98 32.80 -27.79
C PRO A 3 19.09 31.76 -27.93
N ASN A 4 20.08 31.90 -27.07
CA ASN A 4 21.11 30.92 -26.78
C ASN A 4 20.41 29.66 -26.25
N ASN A 5 20.37 28.57 -27.02
CA ASN A 5 19.73 27.31 -26.61
C ASN A 5 20.72 26.15 -26.64
N ASN A 6 21.81 26.32 -25.88
CA ASN A 6 22.77 25.28 -25.54
C ASN A 6 22.23 24.44 -24.35
N GLN A 7 21.08 23.78 -24.54
CA GLN A 7 20.66 22.71 -23.63
C GLN A 7 21.24 21.39 -24.15
N PRO A 8 22.02 20.64 -23.33
CA PRO A 8 22.47 19.31 -23.73
C PRO A 8 21.26 18.40 -23.95
N THR A 9 21.19 17.74 -25.10
CA THR A 9 20.26 16.64 -25.34
C THR A 9 20.70 15.43 -24.53
N PHE A 10 20.20 15.30 -23.29
CA PHE A 10 20.63 14.27 -22.34
C PHE A 10 20.10 12.85 -22.62
N ASP A 11 20.31 12.35 -23.84
CA ASP A 11 20.32 10.91 -24.17
C ASP A 11 21.75 10.55 -24.62
N ASN A 12 22.73 10.75 -23.73
CA ASN A 12 24.17 10.73 -24.03
C ASN A 12 24.77 9.32 -24.27
N ALA A 13 23.96 8.31 -24.63
CA ALA A 13 24.47 6.96 -24.77
C ALA A 13 25.39 6.75 -25.99
N PRO A 14 25.13 7.26 -27.21
CA PRO A 14 25.83 6.75 -28.39
C PRO A 14 27.32 7.14 -28.47
N ASP A 15 27.67 8.38 -28.11
CA ASP A 15 28.98 8.96 -28.46
C ASP A 15 30.02 8.89 -27.33
N VAL A 16 29.61 8.55 -26.10
CA VAL A 16 30.47 8.59 -24.89
C VAL A 16 30.79 7.18 -24.35
N LEU A 17 30.01 6.16 -24.73
CA LEU A 17 30.19 4.79 -24.24
C LEU A 17 30.87 3.89 -25.28
N PRO A 18 31.67 2.90 -24.85
CA PRO A 18 32.15 1.83 -25.72
C PRO A 18 31.00 1.15 -26.48
N ARG A 19 31.20 0.86 -27.76
CA ARG A 19 30.17 0.23 -28.63
C ARG A 19 29.70 -1.12 -28.09
N ASP A 20 30.59 -1.88 -27.48
CA ASP A 20 30.30 -3.20 -26.89
C ASP A 20 29.46 -3.10 -25.60
N LEU A 21 29.65 -2.05 -24.80
CA LEU A 21 28.79 -1.72 -23.66
C LEU A 21 27.38 -1.36 -24.15
N LEU A 22 27.28 -0.51 -25.18
CA LEU A 22 25.98 -0.16 -25.78
C LEU A 22 25.24 -1.38 -26.33
N ALA A 23 25.94 -2.29 -27.00
CA ALA A 23 25.38 -3.54 -27.47
C ALA A 23 24.84 -4.40 -26.30
N SER A 24 25.59 -4.49 -25.20
CA SER A 24 25.18 -5.24 -24.00
C SER A 24 23.97 -4.62 -23.31
N MET A 25 23.89 -3.28 -23.25
CA MET A 25 22.74 -2.55 -22.73
C MET A 25 21.49 -2.77 -23.60
N ASN A 26 21.63 -2.73 -24.92
CA ASN A 26 20.52 -2.99 -25.84
C ASN A 26 20.04 -4.44 -25.72
N ARG A 27 20.97 -5.39 -25.60
CA ARG A 27 20.66 -6.81 -25.35
C ARG A 27 19.88 -6.99 -24.04
N TYR A 28 20.25 -6.26 -22.98
CA TYR A 28 19.49 -6.28 -21.72
C TYR A 28 18.05 -5.80 -21.90
N GLU A 29 17.83 -4.66 -22.55
CA GLU A 29 16.48 -4.13 -22.74
C GLU A 29 15.63 -5.04 -23.64
N GLN A 30 16.20 -5.57 -24.73
CA GLN A 30 15.53 -6.54 -25.60
C GLN A 30 15.12 -7.81 -24.84
N ALA A 31 16.05 -8.40 -24.07
CA ALA A 31 15.77 -9.56 -23.23
C ALA A 31 14.69 -9.25 -22.18
N LEU A 32 14.70 -8.03 -21.64
CA LEU A 32 13.69 -7.59 -20.68
C LEU A 32 12.30 -7.54 -21.30
N MET A 33 12.17 -6.96 -22.50
CA MET A 33 10.92 -6.85 -23.26
C MET A 33 10.41 -8.20 -23.76
N ALA A 34 11.32 -9.09 -24.18
CA ALA A 34 10.98 -10.44 -24.65
C ALA A 34 10.70 -11.42 -23.49
N ASN A 35 10.86 -10.99 -22.23
CA ASN A 35 10.83 -11.84 -21.05
C ASN A 35 11.83 -13.02 -21.10
N ASP A 36 12.98 -12.82 -21.74
CA ASP A 36 14.06 -13.80 -21.86
C ASP A 36 14.85 -13.88 -20.55
N LYS A 37 14.41 -14.79 -19.68
CA LYS A 37 14.99 -15.01 -18.35
C LYS A 37 16.43 -15.52 -18.42
N THR A 38 16.77 -16.27 -19.48
CA THR A 38 18.11 -16.85 -19.66
C THR A 38 19.12 -15.76 -19.98
N VAL A 39 18.83 -14.88 -20.93
CA VAL A 39 19.72 -13.76 -21.28
C VAL A 39 19.80 -12.76 -20.12
N LEU A 40 18.69 -12.47 -19.43
CA LEU A 40 18.71 -11.57 -18.27
C LEU A 40 19.56 -12.13 -17.12
N SER A 41 19.53 -13.45 -16.89
CA SER A 41 20.41 -14.13 -15.93
C SER A 41 21.86 -14.00 -16.37
N ALA A 42 22.19 -14.34 -17.62
CA ALA A 42 23.54 -14.32 -18.15
C ALA A 42 24.19 -12.92 -18.16
N LEU A 43 23.39 -11.85 -18.24
CA LEU A 43 23.87 -10.47 -18.19
C LEU A 43 24.18 -9.97 -16.77
N PHE A 44 23.69 -10.63 -15.72
CA PHE A 44 24.16 -10.38 -14.36
C PHE A 44 25.45 -11.16 -14.11
N ALA A 45 26.44 -10.49 -13.53
CA ALA A 45 27.70 -11.12 -13.21
C ALA A 45 27.49 -12.29 -12.23
N ASN A 46 28.37 -13.29 -12.30
CA ASN A 46 28.37 -14.41 -11.35
C ASN A 46 29.35 -14.10 -10.21
N ASP A 47 28.97 -13.13 -9.38
CA ASP A 47 29.66 -12.75 -8.14
C ASP A 47 31.20 -12.59 -8.30
N PRO A 48 31.65 -11.63 -9.14
CA PRO A 48 33.07 -11.44 -9.43
C PRO A 48 33.85 -11.05 -8.17
N ASP A 49 35.12 -11.48 -8.10
CA ASP A 49 36.01 -11.23 -6.96
C ASP A 49 35.45 -11.73 -5.61
N ASP A 50 34.61 -12.77 -5.64
CA ASP A 50 33.85 -13.29 -4.49
C ASP A 50 32.93 -12.25 -3.82
N ILE A 51 32.60 -11.17 -4.53
CA ILE A 51 31.69 -10.12 -4.09
C ILE A 51 30.32 -10.35 -4.75
N PRO A 52 29.22 -10.48 -3.97
CA PRO A 52 27.90 -10.72 -4.52
C PRO A 52 27.44 -9.61 -5.47
N SER A 53 26.92 -10.01 -6.62
CA SER A 53 26.13 -9.12 -7.46
C SER A 53 24.85 -8.73 -6.73
N VAL A 54 24.44 -7.47 -6.87
CA VAL A 54 23.33 -6.92 -6.08
C VAL A 54 22.19 -6.46 -6.97
N ARG A 55 20.96 -6.83 -6.61
CA ARG A 55 19.73 -6.19 -7.09
C ARG A 55 18.94 -5.67 -5.91
N SER A 56 18.50 -4.42 -5.94
CA SER A 56 17.58 -3.89 -4.94
C SER A 56 16.42 -3.13 -5.55
N ASP A 57 15.34 -3.02 -4.77
CA ASP A 57 14.21 -2.14 -5.01
C ASP A 57 13.56 -1.76 -3.67
N ASP A 58 12.38 -1.14 -3.72
CA ASP A 58 11.64 -0.69 -2.52
C ASP A 58 11.27 -1.85 -1.55
N ASN A 59 11.37 -3.11 -1.98
CA ASN A 59 11.07 -4.28 -1.14
C ASN A 59 12.32 -4.90 -0.49
N GLY A 60 13.53 -4.40 -0.78
CA GLY A 60 14.77 -4.86 -0.15
C GLY A 60 15.90 -5.20 -1.12
N ILE A 61 16.86 -5.98 -0.63
CA ILE A 61 18.12 -6.32 -1.30
C ILE A 61 18.17 -7.82 -1.62
N LEU A 62 18.54 -8.15 -2.85
CA LEU A 62 18.91 -9.50 -3.30
C LEU A 62 20.41 -9.51 -3.58
N ALA A 63 21.15 -10.35 -2.87
CA ALA A 63 22.59 -10.53 -3.05
C ALA A 63 22.88 -11.92 -3.64
N GLY A 64 23.79 -11.96 -4.62
CA GLY A 64 24.27 -13.17 -5.26
C GLY A 64 23.54 -13.50 -6.57
N HIS A 65 24.28 -13.98 -7.56
CA HIS A 65 23.77 -14.32 -8.88
C HIS A 65 22.60 -15.31 -8.81
N ALA A 66 22.75 -16.39 -8.04
CA ALA A 66 21.72 -17.43 -7.92
C ALA A 66 20.38 -16.88 -7.39
N THR A 67 20.43 -15.99 -6.39
CA THR A 67 19.27 -15.33 -5.78
C THR A 67 18.56 -14.43 -6.79
N ILE A 68 19.32 -13.60 -7.52
CA ILE A 68 18.78 -12.70 -8.55
C ILE A 68 18.13 -13.51 -9.68
N SER A 69 18.77 -14.59 -10.11
CA SER A 69 18.26 -15.48 -11.16
C SER A 69 17.00 -16.22 -10.74
N ALA A 70 16.91 -16.67 -9.48
CA ALA A 70 15.70 -17.27 -8.92
C ALA A 70 14.53 -16.27 -8.89
N PHE A 71 14.77 -15.05 -8.42
CA PHE A 71 13.78 -13.97 -8.44
C PHE A 71 13.28 -13.68 -9.86
N ARG A 72 14.18 -13.60 -10.85
CA ARG A 72 13.79 -13.36 -12.25
C ARG A 72 13.01 -14.51 -12.86
N ARG A 73 13.29 -15.77 -12.49
CA ARG A 73 12.53 -16.94 -12.95
C ARG A 73 11.05 -16.87 -12.58
N GLN A 74 10.73 -16.27 -11.43
CA GLN A 74 9.35 -16.08 -10.96
C GLN A 74 8.58 -14.99 -11.72
N ARG A 75 9.25 -14.17 -12.55
CA ARG A 75 8.57 -13.11 -13.29
C ARG A 75 7.58 -13.67 -14.31
N ALA A 76 6.31 -13.33 -14.15
CA ALA A 76 5.22 -13.80 -15.01
C ALA A 76 5.24 -13.13 -16.41
N SER A 77 5.41 -11.81 -16.47
CA SER A 77 5.31 -11.04 -17.72
C SER A 77 6.42 -10.00 -17.86
N ALA A 78 6.64 -9.56 -19.10
CA ALA A 78 7.51 -8.43 -19.38
C ALA A 78 6.92 -7.12 -18.83
N PRO A 79 7.75 -6.20 -18.31
CA PRO A 79 7.30 -4.90 -17.86
C PRO A 79 6.90 -4.05 -19.06
N ILE A 80 5.77 -3.35 -18.96
CA ILE A 80 5.35 -2.37 -19.97
C ILE A 80 5.86 -0.99 -19.53
N ARG A 81 6.94 -0.53 -20.18
CA ARG A 81 7.61 0.74 -19.89
C ARG A 81 8.21 1.36 -21.14
N LYS A 82 8.28 2.69 -21.23
CA LYS A 82 8.93 3.42 -22.32
C LYS A 82 10.16 4.14 -21.79
N LEU A 83 11.32 3.97 -22.43
CA LEU A 83 12.53 4.73 -22.06
C LEU A 83 12.27 6.21 -22.35
N ARG A 84 12.48 7.05 -21.34
CA ARG A 84 12.33 8.50 -21.41
C ARG A 84 13.66 9.20 -21.54
N GLN A 85 14.62 8.79 -20.72
CA GLN A 85 15.94 9.39 -20.68
C GLN A 85 16.96 8.40 -20.15
N ARG A 86 18.20 8.49 -20.62
CA ARG A 86 19.33 7.73 -20.10
C ARG A 86 20.56 8.61 -19.94
N ILE A 87 21.19 8.51 -18.78
CA ILE A 87 22.48 9.13 -18.49
C ILE A 87 23.46 8.03 -18.14
N ALA A 88 24.60 8.01 -18.83
CA ALA A 88 25.66 7.05 -18.59
C ALA A 88 26.98 7.76 -18.31
N ARG A 89 27.79 7.19 -17.43
CA ARG A 89 29.12 7.68 -17.08
C ARG A 89 30.08 6.51 -16.91
N MET A 90 31.20 6.53 -17.64
CA MET A 90 32.32 5.63 -17.36
C MET A 90 32.90 5.97 -15.99
N LEU A 91 33.08 4.95 -15.15
CA LEU A 91 33.74 5.05 -13.86
C LEU A 91 35.22 4.66 -13.97
N SER A 92 35.54 3.79 -14.93
CA SER A 92 36.90 3.42 -15.35
C SER A 92 36.88 2.94 -16.81
N LYS A 93 37.99 2.38 -17.32
CA LYS A 93 38.01 1.71 -18.63
C LYS A 93 37.10 0.47 -18.68
N ASP A 94 36.88 -0.17 -17.52
CA ASP A 94 36.18 -1.45 -17.38
C ASP A 94 34.89 -1.35 -16.57
N SER A 95 34.45 -0.15 -16.19
CA SER A 95 33.22 0.02 -15.40
C SER A 95 32.44 1.28 -15.76
N ALA A 96 31.12 1.19 -15.70
CA ALA A 96 30.20 2.28 -16.05
C ALA A 96 28.96 2.29 -15.16
N CYS A 97 28.47 3.49 -14.82
CA CYS A 97 27.19 3.70 -14.16
C CYS A 97 26.17 4.22 -15.18
N ILE A 98 25.01 3.58 -15.25
CA ILE A 98 23.91 3.94 -16.14
C ILE A 98 22.65 4.17 -15.32
N ILE A 99 22.08 5.35 -15.45
CA ILE A 99 20.78 5.72 -14.88
C ILE A 99 19.80 5.89 -16.03
N SER A 100 18.74 5.08 -16.03
CA SER A 100 17.65 5.13 -17.01
C SER A 100 16.34 5.51 -16.32
N GLN A 101 15.62 6.46 -16.91
CA GLN A 101 14.29 6.85 -16.53
C GLN A 101 13.28 6.28 -17.53
N PHE A 102 12.23 5.64 -17.02
CA PHE A 102 11.17 5.06 -17.84
C PHE A 102 9.79 5.57 -17.42
N ASP A 103 8.90 5.82 -18.38
CA ASP A 103 7.48 6.02 -18.12
C ASP A 103 6.77 4.65 -18.04
N LYS A 104 6.00 4.42 -16.97
CA LYS A 104 5.22 3.18 -16.77
C LYS A 104 3.85 3.31 -17.42
N ALA A 105 3.36 2.25 -18.07
CA ALA A 105 2.04 2.28 -18.72
C ALA A 105 0.88 2.59 -17.76
N SER A 106 1.01 2.19 -16.48
CA SER A 106 0.03 2.51 -15.43
C SER A 106 0.15 3.92 -14.84
N GLY A 107 0.99 4.78 -15.42
CA GLY A 107 1.35 6.10 -14.88
C GLY A 107 2.53 6.06 -13.90
N GLY A 108 3.22 7.20 -13.80
CA GLY A 108 4.42 7.38 -12.99
C GLY A 108 5.73 7.00 -13.69
N GLN A 109 6.85 7.25 -13.02
CA GLN A 109 8.20 7.06 -13.54
C GLN A 109 8.96 6.00 -12.74
N ILE A 110 9.71 5.16 -13.44
CA ILE A 110 10.65 4.19 -12.87
C ILE A 110 12.05 4.72 -13.10
N PHE A 111 12.87 4.74 -12.05
CA PHE A 111 14.30 5.02 -12.17
C PHE A 111 15.06 3.71 -11.99
N GLN A 112 16.00 3.43 -12.88
CA GLN A 112 16.85 2.25 -12.84
C GLN A 112 18.31 2.69 -12.89
N THR A 113 19.06 2.36 -11.86
CA THR A 113 20.51 2.51 -11.82
C THR A 113 21.15 1.14 -12.03
N GLN A 114 22.12 1.04 -12.95
CA GLN A 114 22.93 -0.15 -13.16
C GLN A 114 24.40 0.21 -13.13
N ILE A 115 25.20 -0.60 -12.44
CA ILE A 115 26.65 -0.60 -12.60
C ILE A 115 27.03 -1.79 -13.46
N TRP A 116 27.71 -1.50 -14.55
CA TRP A 116 28.25 -2.47 -15.48
C TRP A 116 29.76 -2.57 -15.28
N GLN A 117 30.28 -3.78 -15.33
CA GLN A 117 31.70 -4.09 -15.24
C GLN A 117 32.07 -5.05 -16.36
N ARG A 118 33.24 -4.84 -16.96
CA ARG A 118 33.83 -5.76 -17.93
C ARG A 118 34.44 -6.94 -17.16
N ILE A 119 33.99 -8.15 -17.45
CA ILE A 119 34.46 -9.41 -16.85
C ILE A 119 34.86 -10.32 -18.00
N GLY A 120 36.16 -10.56 -18.15
CA GLY A 120 36.71 -11.10 -19.40
C GLY A 120 36.42 -10.14 -20.55
N ASP A 121 35.86 -10.65 -21.65
CA ASP A 121 35.49 -9.86 -22.83
C ASP A 121 34.03 -9.37 -22.84
N GLU A 122 33.29 -9.60 -21.75
CA GLU A 122 31.86 -9.28 -21.68
C GLU A 122 31.56 -8.19 -20.65
N TRP A 123 30.61 -7.32 -20.99
CA TRP A 123 30.01 -6.39 -20.02
C TRP A 123 28.88 -7.08 -19.24
N LYS A 124 28.98 -7.05 -17.92
CA LYS A 124 28.00 -7.64 -16.99
C LYS A 124 27.49 -6.61 -16.01
N ILE A 125 26.24 -6.76 -15.58
CA ILE A 125 25.64 -6.00 -14.50
C ILE A 125 26.12 -6.58 -13.18
N VAL A 126 26.81 -5.78 -12.37
CA VAL A 126 27.25 -6.16 -11.02
C VAL A 126 26.33 -5.58 -9.94
N MET A 127 25.69 -4.43 -10.21
CA MET A 127 24.72 -3.83 -9.31
C MET A 127 23.53 -3.25 -10.09
N ALA A 128 22.32 -3.41 -9.57
CA ALA A 128 21.13 -2.76 -10.09
C ALA A 128 20.18 -2.31 -8.98
N HIS A 129 19.71 -1.08 -9.05
CA HIS A 129 18.64 -0.56 -8.18
C HIS A 129 17.47 -0.08 -9.02
N LEU A 130 16.24 -0.37 -8.58
CA LEU A 130 15.02 0.15 -9.18
C LEU A 130 14.22 0.92 -8.13
N THR A 131 13.87 2.17 -8.46
CA THR A 131 12.89 2.95 -7.73
C THR A 131 11.60 2.98 -8.54
N TYR A 132 10.50 2.53 -7.94
CA TYR A 132 9.19 2.57 -8.58
C TYR A 132 8.45 3.85 -8.19
N PRO A 133 7.52 4.33 -9.03
CA PRO A 133 6.70 5.46 -8.64
C PRO A 133 5.86 5.03 -7.43
N LYS A 134 5.92 5.81 -6.34
CA LYS A 134 4.99 5.64 -5.22
C LYS A 134 3.58 5.75 -5.77
N THR A 135 2.75 4.75 -5.52
CA THR A 135 1.33 4.78 -5.89
C THR A 135 0.72 6.07 -5.38
N ALA A 136 0.16 6.88 -6.28
CA ALA A 136 -0.51 8.11 -5.88
C ALA A 136 -1.59 7.76 -4.86
N ILE A 137 -1.56 8.41 -3.70
CA ILE A 137 -2.56 8.21 -2.66
C ILE A 137 -3.89 8.73 -3.21
N ASP A 138 -4.86 7.84 -3.39
CA ASP A 138 -6.22 8.23 -3.74
C ASP A 138 -6.83 8.97 -2.54
N LYS A 139 -6.95 10.30 -2.64
CA LYS A 139 -7.50 11.16 -1.59
C LYS A 139 -8.98 10.90 -1.30
N ARG A 140 -9.66 10.16 -2.19
CA ARG A 140 -11.02 9.66 -1.96
C ARG A 140 -10.98 8.53 -0.93
N ILE A 141 -9.94 7.69 -0.94
CA ILE A 141 -9.76 6.62 0.06
C ILE A 141 -9.15 7.17 1.35
N TRP A 142 -8.10 7.99 1.23
CA TRP A 142 -7.28 8.40 2.37
C TRP A 142 -7.30 9.91 2.61
N ARG A 143 -7.49 10.29 3.87
CA ARG A 143 -7.20 11.66 4.32
C ARG A 143 -5.71 11.84 4.60
N VAL A 144 -5.10 10.86 5.28
CA VAL A 144 -3.66 10.84 5.63
C VAL A 144 -3.14 9.41 5.50
N VAL A 145 -1.93 9.24 4.96
CA VAL A 145 -1.22 7.96 4.90
C VAL A 145 0.20 8.16 5.42
N GLY A 146 0.69 7.21 6.21
CA GLY A 146 2.08 7.11 6.64
C GLY A 146 2.69 5.76 6.24
N ALA A 147 3.94 5.52 6.64
CA ALA A 147 4.64 4.26 6.37
C ALA A 147 5.37 3.72 7.62
N PRO A 148 4.64 3.27 8.66
CA PRO A 148 3.21 3.47 8.93
C PRO A 148 2.90 4.87 9.48
N LEU A 149 1.62 5.22 9.63
CA LEU A 149 1.20 6.46 10.30
C LEU A 149 1.34 6.34 11.83
N VAL A 150 1.00 5.16 12.38
CA VAL A 150 1.23 4.82 13.79
C VAL A 150 1.78 3.40 13.87
N GLU A 151 2.92 3.25 14.52
CA GLU A 151 3.60 1.97 14.76
C GLU A 151 2.82 1.10 15.77
N PRO A 152 2.91 -0.24 15.67
CA PRO A 152 2.40 -1.12 16.72
C PRO A 152 3.16 -0.88 18.02
N THR A 153 2.49 -1.06 19.15
CA THR A 153 3.12 -0.87 20.47
C THR A 153 4.00 -2.05 20.88
N LYS A 154 3.73 -3.23 20.31
CA LYS A 154 4.48 -4.48 20.49
C LYS A 154 4.15 -5.48 19.38
N PRO A 155 4.99 -6.50 19.12
CA PRO A 155 4.62 -7.62 18.28
C PRO A 155 3.41 -8.38 18.84
N GLY A 156 2.60 -8.98 17.98
CA GLY A 156 1.46 -9.79 18.37
C GLY A 156 0.82 -10.56 17.20
N PRO A 157 -0.38 -11.12 17.40
CA PRO A 157 -1.06 -11.93 16.39
C PRO A 157 -1.37 -11.21 15.06
N LEU A 158 -1.35 -9.88 15.06
CA LEU A 158 -1.58 -9.03 13.88
C LEU A 158 -0.29 -8.38 13.36
N SER A 159 0.90 -8.84 13.81
CA SER A 159 2.19 -8.35 13.31
C SER A 159 2.25 -8.37 11.77
N GLY A 160 2.65 -7.24 11.19
CA GLY A 160 2.75 -7.08 9.74
C GLY A 160 1.42 -6.73 9.04
N MET A 161 0.29 -6.72 9.76
CA MET A 161 -1.00 -6.29 9.20
C MET A 161 -1.15 -4.77 9.22
N ARG A 162 -1.81 -4.26 8.18
CA ARG A 162 -2.06 -2.84 7.94
C ARG A 162 -3.51 -2.46 8.24
N VAL A 163 -3.72 -1.37 8.99
CA VAL A 163 -5.05 -0.88 9.37
C VAL A 163 -5.38 0.43 8.66
N ALA A 164 -6.53 0.48 7.99
CA ALA A 164 -7.19 1.70 7.55
C ALA A 164 -8.20 2.14 8.61
N VAL A 165 -7.99 3.30 9.25
CA VAL A 165 -8.87 3.79 10.32
C VAL A 165 -9.85 4.82 9.77
N LYS A 166 -11.16 4.61 9.90
CA LYS A 166 -12.18 5.60 9.52
C LYS A 166 -11.92 6.94 10.21
N ASP A 167 -12.16 8.03 9.50
CA ASP A 167 -11.93 9.40 9.99
C ASP A 167 -12.95 9.92 11.03
N LEU A 168 -13.33 9.07 11.96
CA LEU A 168 -14.13 9.40 13.16
C LEU A 168 -13.39 9.03 14.44
N TYR A 169 -12.39 8.14 14.35
CA TYR A 169 -11.61 7.69 15.50
C TYR A 169 -10.52 8.70 15.82
N ALA A 170 -10.30 8.98 17.10
CA ALA A 170 -9.08 9.61 17.54
C ALA A 170 -7.87 8.72 17.17
N VAL A 171 -6.89 9.33 16.51
CA VAL A 171 -5.58 8.74 16.23
C VAL A 171 -4.54 9.71 16.76
N GLN A 172 -3.60 9.21 17.56
CA GLN A 172 -2.58 10.03 18.22
C GLN A 172 -1.84 10.94 17.22
N GLY A 173 -1.69 12.21 17.57
CA GLY A 173 -1.01 13.22 16.75
C GLY A 173 -1.84 13.71 15.55
N GLN A 174 -3.09 13.26 15.41
CA GLN A 174 -3.96 13.62 14.28
C GLN A 174 -5.24 14.30 14.77
N ARG A 175 -5.84 15.15 13.91
CA ARG A 175 -7.19 15.70 14.11
C ARG A 175 -8.23 14.70 13.58
N ILE A 176 -9.41 14.64 14.17
CA ILE A 176 -10.58 13.97 13.57
C ILE A 176 -11.09 14.88 12.44
N GLY A 177 -11.28 14.33 11.24
CA GLY A 177 -11.77 15.11 10.10
C GLY A 177 -13.25 14.92 9.79
N ALA A 178 -13.86 13.79 10.17
CA ALA A 178 -15.28 13.50 9.96
C ALA A 178 -15.76 13.64 8.50
N GLY A 179 -14.86 13.55 7.52
CA GLY A 179 -15.20 13.82 6.13
C GLY A 179 -15.63 15.27 5.86
N ASN A 180 -15.32 16.22 6.74
CA ASN A 180 -15.64 17.65 6.60
C ASN A 180 -14.39 18.53 6.84
N PRO A 181 -13.93 19.32 5.85
CA PRO A 181 -12.71 20.11 5.97
C PRO A 181 -12.82 21.26 6.98
N ALA A 182 -14.01 21.83 7.20
CA ALA A 182 -14.20 22.90 8.18
C ALA A 182 -14.15 22.35 9.62
N PHE A 183 -14.83 21.22 9.87
CA PHE A 183 -14.76 20.50 11.14
C PHE A 183 -13.32 20.09 11.44
N GLN A 184 -12.62 19.46 10.49
CA GLN A 184 -11.23 19.06 10.65
C GLN A 184 -10.33 20.23 11.11
N ARG A 185 -10.48 21.42 10.50
CA ARG A 185 -9.70 22.61 10.88
C ARG A 185 -10.01 23.08 12.31
N ALA A 186 -11.26 22.95 12.73
CA ALA A 186 -11.71 23.31 14.08
C ALA A 186 -11.38 22.26 15.15
N SER A 187 -11.26 20.98 14.80
CA SER A 187 -11.00 19.88 15.74
C SER A 187 -9.58 19.92 16.30
N SER A 188 -9.39 19.74 17.60
CA SER A 188 -8.07 19.66 18.23
C SER A 188 -7.28 18.41 17.79
N ILE A 189 -5.95 18.47 17.90
CA ILE A 189 -5.09 17.29 17.73
C ILE A 189 -5.34 16.32 18.88
N CYS A 190 -5.56 15.04 18.58
CA CYS A 190 -5.76 14.00 19.59
C CYS A 190 -4.42 13.60 20.23
N GLY A 191 -4.31 13.73 21.55
CA GLY A 191 -3.11 13.31 22.29
C GLY A 191 -2.93 11.79 22.42
N GLN A 192 -4.00 11.02 22.19
CA GLN A 192 -3.99 9.55 22.24
C GLN A 192 -4.99 8.98 21.22
N SER A 193 -4.77 7.72 20.82
CA SER A 193 -5.68 6.99 19.93
C SER A 193 -6.88 6.39 20.70
N ALA A 194 -8.02 6.25 20.01
CA ALA A 194 -9.22 5.62 20.56
C ALA A 194 -8.95 4.18 21.04
N PRO A 195 -9.68 3.66 22.05
CA PRO A 195 -9.47 2.31 22.58
C PRO A 195 -9.42 1.21 21.51
N ALA A 196 -10.35 1.20 20.55
CA ALA A 196 -10.37 0.23 19.46
C ALA A 196 -9.09 0.26 18.60
N VAL A 197 -8.56 1.45 18.31
CA VAL A 197 -7.29 1.60 17.57
C VAL A 197 -6.13 1.05 18.40
N ARG A 198 -6.06 1.38 19.69
CA ARG A 198 -5.02 0.88 20.60
C ARG A 198 -5.04 -0.65 20.75
N MET A 199 -6.21 -1.28 20.72
CA MET A 199 -6.33 -2.75 20.76
C MET A 199 -5.65 -3.41 19.56
N LEU A 200 -5.83 -2.85 18.36
CA LEU A 200 -5.15 -3.33 17.14
C LEU A 200 -3.63 -3.09 17.21
N LEU A 201 -3.20 -1.90 17.66
CA LEU A 201 -1.78 -1.59 17.84
C LEU A 201 -1.11 -2.51 18.85
N ASN A 202 -1.79 -2.83 19.96
CA ASN A 202 -1.33 -3.75 21.00
C ASN A 202 -1.28 -5.21 20.54
N ALA A 203 -2.02 -5.55 19.47
CA ALA A 203 -1.99 -6.86 18.84
C ALA A 203 -0.95 -6.95 17.71
N GLY A 204 -0.16 -5.91 17.45
CA GLY A 204 0.92 -5.90 16.46
C GLY A 204 0.56 -5.31 15.10
N ALA A 205 -0.68 -4.85 14.89
CA ALA A 205 -1.05 -4.19 13.64
C ALA A 205 -0.52 -2.76 13.59
N ALA A 206 -0.15 -2.28 12.40
CA ALA A 206 0.26 -0.90 12.18
C ALA A 206 -0.87 -0.09 11.52
N VAL A 207 -1.08 1.16 11.93
CA VAL A 207 -2.03 2.05 11.24
C VAL A 207 -1.34 2.60 10.00
N THR A 208 -1.83 2.22 8.82
CA THR A 208 -1.33 2.76 7.54
C THR A 208 -1.79 4.18 7.32
N GLY A 209 -3.03 4.50 7.71
CA GLY A 209 -3.58 5.82 7.49
C GLY A 209 -4.96 6.03 8.08
N ILE A 210 -5.42 7.27 7.95
CA ILE A 210 -6.79 7.67 8.25
C ILE A 210 -7.55 7.75 6.93
N ALA A 211 -8.57 6.93 6.81
CA ALA A 211 -9.38 6.75 5.62
C ALA A 211 -10.65 7.60 5.68
N GLN A 212 -11.06 8.12 4.53
CA GLN A 212 -12.24 8.98 4.40
C GLN A 212 -13.52 8.29 4.83
N THR A 213 -14.51 9.11 5.18
CA THR A 213 -15.87 8.72 5.56
C THR A 213 -16.86 9.58 4.79
N ASP A 214 -18.10 9.10 4.69
CA ASP A 214 -19.20 10.04 4.44
C ASP A 214 -19.22 11.09 5.55
N GLU A 215 -19.57 12.31 5.18
CA GLU A 215 -19.56 13.47 6.06
C GLU A 215 -20.37 13.19 7.34
N PHE A 216 -19.72 13.31 8.51
CA PHE A 216 -20.26 12.97 9.83
C PHE A 216 -20.86 11.56 9.95
N ALA A 217 -20.42 10.63 9.10
CA ALA A 217 -20.98 9.29 8.97
C ALA A 217 -22.43 9.24 8.43
N TYR A 218 -23.02 10.37 8.03
CA TYR A 218 -24.46 10.50 7.74
C TYR A 218 -24.78 10.26 6.25
N SER A 219 -24.42 9.07 5.77
CA SER A 219 -24.85 8.51 4.49
C SER A 219 -24.49 7.02 4.45
N LEU A 220 -25.04 6.31 3.48
CA LEU A 220 -24.73 4.91 3.19
C LEU A 220 -24.20 4.71 1.76
N ALA A 221 -24.02 5.81 1.01
CA ALA A 221 -23.59 5.75 -0.38
C ALA A 221 -22.05 5.65 -0.51
N GLY A 222 -21.27 6.20 0.42
CA GLY A 222 -19.82 6.34 0.21
C GLY A 222 -19.47 7.54 -0.67
N THR A 223 -20.32 8.56 -0.70
CA THR A 223 -20.14 9.80 -1.48
C THR A 223 -19.85 10.95 -0.53
N ASN A 224 -18.76 11.67 -0.76
CA ASN A 224 -18.43 12.87 0.00
C ASN A 224 -18.29 14.07 -0.94
N ALA A 225 -18.98 15.19 -0.66
CA ALA A 225 -18.96 16.36 -1.53
C ALA A 225 -17.57 17.04 -1.63
N HIS A 226 -16.75 16.92 -0.58
CA HIS A 226 -15.43 17.56 -0.51
C HIS A 226 -14.33 16.68 -1.08
N TYR A 227 -14.45 15.37 -0.88
CA TYR A 227 -13.38 14.40 -1.17
C TYR A 227 -13.71 13.42 -2.27
N GLY A 228 -14.96 13.34 -2.74
CA GLY A 228 -15.43 12.43 -3.79
C GLY A 228 -15.84 11.05 -3.28
N THR A 229 -15.96 10.11 -4.22
CA THR A 229 -16.36 8.71 -3.96
C THR A 229 -15.17 7.76 -4.11
N PRO A 230 -14.79 7.02 -3.07
CA PRO A 230 -13.76 5.98 -3.17
C PRO A 230 -14.11 4.94 -4.25
N PRO A 231 -13.12 4.39 -4.96
CA PRO A 231 -13.36 3.38 -5.98
C PRO A 231 -13.91 2.08 -5.39
N ASN A 232 -14.86 1.46 -6.08
CA ASN A 232 -15.31 0.08 -5.82
C ASN A 232 -14.65 -0.86 -6.86
N PRO A 233 -13.65 -1.67 -6.49
CA PRO A 233 -12.99 -2.57 -7.43
C PRO A 233 -13.87 -3.75 -7.86
N LYS A 234 -14.95 -4.08 -7.14
CA LYS A 234 -15.92 -5.12 -7.54
C LYS A 234 -16.96 -4.64 -8.53
N ALA A 235 -17.25 -3.33 -8.53
CA ALA A 235 -18.17 -2.70 -9.47
C ALA A 235 -17.61 -1.32 -9.88
N PRO A 236 -16.65 -1.26 -10.83
CA PRO A 236 -16.09 0.01 -11.30
C PRO A 236 -17.18 0.98 -11.77
N GLY A 237 -17.02 2.27 -11.44
CA GLY A 237 -18.00 3.32 -11.76
C GLY A 237 -19.22 3.39 -10.84
N HIS A 238 -19.39 2.43 -9.94
CA HIS A 238 -20.48 2.43 -8.94
C HIS A 238 -19.98 2.90 -7.58
N VAL A 239 -20.93 3.25 -6.71
CA VAL A 239 -20.64 3.68 -5.35
C VAL A 239 -19.97 2.58 -4.52
N SER A 240 -19.10 3.00 -3.60
CA SER A 240 -18.38 2.12 -2.69
C SER A 240 -19.22 1.61 -1.52
N GLY A 241 -20.38 2.23 -1.26
CA GLY A 241 -21.12 2.06 -0.02
C GLY A 241 -20.49 2.83 1.12
N GLY A 242 -21.27 3.16 2.14
CA GLY A 242 -20.84 4.04 3.23
C GLY A 242 -21.55 3.76 4.55
N SER A 243 -21.21 4.47 5.62
CA SER A 243 -20.27 5.59 5.64
C SER A 243 -18.80 5.22 5.83
N SER A 244 -18.46 3.94 6.06
CA SER A 244 -17.07 3.47 6.17
C SER A 244 -16.43 3.21 4.79
N SER A 245 -16.65 4.11 3.85
CA SER A 245 -16.32 3.97 2.43
C SER A 245 -14.81 3.93 2.15
N GLY A 246 -14.03 4.80 2.79
CA GLY A 246 -12.57 4.80 2.72
C GLY A 246 -11.96 3.49 3.25
N PRO A 247 -12.24 3.07 4.50
CA PRO A 247 -11.74 1.80 5.04
C PRO A 247 -12.08 0.58 4.17
N ALA A 248 -13.31 0.51 3.66
CA ALA A 248 -13.73 -0.59 2.79
C ALA A 248 -12.92 -0.62 1.49
N SER A 249 -12.79 0.53 0.83
CA SER A 249 -12.07 0.64 -0.45
C SER A 249 -10.57 0.43 -0.27
N ALA A 250 -9.98 0.86 0.85
CA ALA A 250 -8.60 0.55 1.21
C ALA A 250 -8.36 -0.96 1.31
N VAL A 251 -9.29 -1.70 1.94
CA VAL A 251 -9.20 -3.17 2.03
C VAL A 251 -9.43 -3.83 0.68
N ALA A 252 -10.46 -3.42 -0.06
CA ALA A 252 -10.82 -4.01 -1.35
C ALA A 252 -9.73 -3.81 -2.41
N CYS A 253 -9.03 -2.65 -2.38
CA CYS A 253 -7.91 -2.35 -3.26
C CYS A 253 -6.56 -2.91 -2.78
N GLY A 254 -6.51 -3.69 -1.68
CA GLY A 254 -5.26 -4.27 -1.18
C GLY A 254 -4.33 -3.29 -0.45
N GLN A 255 -4.80 -2.08 -0.14
CA GLN A 255 -4.02 -1.01 0.49
C GLN A 255 -3.95 -1.14 2.01
N ALA A 256 -4.92 -1.83 2.62
CA ALA A 256 -4.92 -2.24 4.03
C ALA A 256 -5.44 -3.67 4.15
N ASP A 257 -5.18 -4.31 5.28
CA ASP A 257 -5.63 -5.67 5.57
C ASP A 257 -6.89 -5.66 6.44
N ILE A 258 -7.01 -4.64 7.31
CA ILE A 258 -8.16 -4.40 8.18
C ILE A 258 -8.69 -2.99 7.95
N GLY A 259 -9.98 -2.86 7.62
CA GLY A 259 -10.68 -1.59 7.52
C GLY A 259 -11.52 -1.36 8.77
N LEU A 260 -11.05 -0.54 9.70
CA LEU A 260 -11.75 -0.21 10.94
C LEU A 260 -12.77 0.91 10.69
N GLY A 261 -14.01 0.72 11.11
CA GLY A 261 -15.06 1.71 10.94
C GLY A 261 -16.21 1.58 11.92
N THR A 262 -17.23 2.41 11.74
CA THR A 262 -18.44 2.42 12.57
C THR A 262 -19.64 1.92 11.77
N ASP A 263 -20.59 1.27 12.45
CA ASP A 263 -21.89 0.86 11.89
C ASP A 263 -23.03 1.38 12.77
N THR A 264 -23.72 2.41 12.28
CA THR A 264 -24.92 2.97 12.93
C THR A 264 -26.17 2.33 12.34
N ALA A 265 -26.34 2.42 11.02
CA ALA A 265 -27.50 1.90 10.28
C ALA A 265 -27.12 0.92 9.15
N GLY A 266 -25.86 0.45 9.11
CA GLY A 266 -25.34 -0.37 8.01
C GLY A 266 -23.94 0.04 7.55
N SER A 267 -23.30 1.00 8.22
CA SER A 267 -22.09 1.66 7.73
C SER A 267 -20.83 0.79 7.71
N ILE A 268 -20.88 -0.46 8.15
CA ILE A 268 -19.89 -1.52 7.86
C ILE A 268 -20.48 -2.54 6.88
N ARG A 269 -21.69 -3.03 7.15
CA ARG A 269 -22.30 -4.14 6.39
C ARG A 269 -22.58 -3.78 4.93
N ILE A 270 -23.00 -2.54 4.64
CA ILE A 270 -23.29 -2.06 3.28
C ILE A 270 -22.00 -1.96 2.44
N PRO A 271 -20.97 -1.19 2.84
CA PRO A 271 -19.74 -1.14 2.06
C PRO A 271 -19.05 -2.50 1.96
N ALA A 272 -19.15 -3.37 2.97
CA ALA A 272 -18.64 -4.72 2.88
C ALA A 272 -19.37 -5.54 1.78
N SER A 273 -20.71 -5.48 1.77
CA SER A 273 -21.54 -6.15 0.75
C SER A 273 -21.23 -5.65 -0.66
N TYR A 274 -21.16 -4.33 -0.85
CA TYR A 274 -20.93 -3.72 -2.16
C TYR A 274 -19.56 -4.04 -2.75
N GLN A 275 -18.57 -4.30 -1.89
CA GLN A 275 -17.18 -4.54 -2.30
C GLN A 275 -16.73 -5.99 -2.11
N GLY A 276 -17.66 -6.90 -1.82
CA GLY A 276 -17.36 -8.33 -1.65
C GLY A 276 -16.35 -8.61 -0.55
N LEU A 277 -16.50 -7.92 0.59
CA LEU A 277 -15.66 -8.07 1.77
C LEU A 277 -16.40 -8.80 2.89
N TRP A 278 -15.62 -9.38 3.80
CA TRP A 278 -16.13 -9.81 5.08
C TRP A 278 -16.25 -8.59 5.98
N GLY A 279 -17.42 -8.38 6.60
CA GLY A 279 -17.65 -7.24 7.49
C GLY A 279 -18.47 -7.63 8.70
N ILE A 280 -18.07 -7.15 9.88
CA ILE A 280 -18.78 -7.41 11.14
C ILE A 280 -19.20 -6.11 11.82
N ARG A 281 -20.49 -6.02 12.13
CA ARG A 281 -21.05 -5.10 13.12
C ARG A 281 -21.04 -5.81 14.46
N THR A 282 -20.41 -5.24 15.47
CA THR A 282 -20.41 -5.84 16.82
C THR A 282 -21.73 -5.61 17.54
N SER A 283 -22.01 -6.44 18.55
CA SER A 283 -23.07 -6.13 19.52
C SER A 283 -22.81 -4.78 20.17
N HIS A 284 -23.88 -4.02 20.44
CA HIS A 284 -23.77 -2.73 21.13
C HIS A 284 -22.93 -2.85 22.41
N ASN A 285 -22.08 -1.85 22.64
CA ASN A 285 -21.18 -1.76 23.79
C ASN A 285 -20.13 -2.89 23.90
N ARG A 286 -20.02 -3.79 22.92
CA ARG A 286 -18.99 -4.85 22.97
C ARG A 286 -17.57 -4.27 22.86
N ILE A 287 -17.42 -3.18 22.11
CA ILE A 287 -16.17 -2.43 21.99
C ILE A 287 -16.50 -0.98 22.35
N SER A 288 -15.66 -0.38 23.21
CA SER A 288 -15.82 1.03 23.60
C SER A 288 -15.81 1.94 22.36
N THR A 289 -16.78 2.85 22.30
CA THR A 289 -16.85 3.94 21.32
C THR A 289 -16.21 5.23 21.83
N ASP A 290 -15.48 5.19 22.95
CA ASP A 290 -14.81 6.36 23.48
C ASP A 290 -13.81 6.93 22.48
N MET A 291 -13.75 8.26 22.42
CA MET A 291 -12.91 8.99 21.47
C MET A 291 -13.20 8.68 19.98
N ILE A 292 -14.43 8.28 19.68
CA ILE A 292 -14.99 8.24 18.34
C ILE A 292 -16.01 9.37 18.25
N LEU A 293 -15.95 10.19 17.20
CA LEU A 293 -16.99 11.18 16.95
C LEU A 293 -18.33 10.48 16.67
N PRO A 294 -19.37 10.69 17.49
CA PRO A 294 -20.62 9.95 17.35
C PRO A 294 -21.46 10.50 16.19
N LEU A 295 -22.23 9.60 15.57
CA LEU A 295 -23.39 9.97 14.75
C LEU A 295 -24.67 9.82 15.58
N SER A 296 -24.86 8.64 16.19
CA SER A 296 -26.00 8.33 17.04
C SER A 296 -25.58 7.36 18.13
N GLN A 297 -25.30 7.88 19.33
CA GLN A 297 -24.67 7.12 20.41
C GLN A 297 -25.44 5.84 20.80
N SER A 298 -26.76 5.81 20.65
CA SER A 298 -27.58 4.62 20.93
C SER A 298 -27.52 3.52 19.87
N PHE A 299 -26.97 3.82 18.68
CA PHE A 299 -26.88 2.90 17.55
C PHE A 299 -25.45 2.65 17.07
N ASP A 300 -24.51 3.52 17.43
CA ASP A 300 -23.13 3.46 16.99
C ASP A 300 -22.42 2.24 17.57
N THR A 301 -21.77 1.49 16.69
CA THR A 301 -20.94 0.35 17.06
C THR A 301 -19.63 0.37 16.29
N VAL A 302 -18.57 -0.15 16.89
CA VAL A 302 -17.32 -0.43 16.17
C VAL A 302 -17.50 -1.71 15.35
N GLY A 303 -16.96 -1.71 14.14
CA GLY A 303 -16.87 -2.88 13.28
C GLY A 303 -15.65 -2.81 12.39
N TRP A 304 -15.37 -3.89 11.66
CA TRP A 304 -14.25 -3.93 10.73
C TRP A 304 -14.56 -4.80 9.51
N MET A 305 -13.75 -4.60 8.48
CA MET A 305 -13.86 -5.29 7.20
C MET A 305 -12.50 -5.87 6.77
N THR A 306 -12.52 -7.04 6.12
CA THR A 306 -11.33 -7.76 5.63
C THR A 306 -11.63 -8.45 4.29
N ARG A 307 -10.59 -8.87 3.57
CA ARG A 307 -10.74 -9.62 2.31
C ARG A 307 -11.08 -11.10 2.53
N ASP A 308 -10.78 -11.63 3.71
CA ASP A 308 -10.97 -13.04 4.06
C ASP A 308 -11.42 -13.21 5.52
N ALA A 309 -12.05 -14.34 5.81
CA ALA A 309 -12.60 -14.66 7.11
C ALA A 309 -11.53 -14.91 8.19
N GLN A 310 -10.33 -15.36 7.81
CA GLN A 310 -9.24 -15.63 8.76
C GLN A 310 -8.70 -14.33 9.35
N THR A 311 -8.44 -13.33 8.51
CA THR A 311 -8.07 -11.97 8.93
C THR A 311 -9.18 -11.34 9.75
N LEU A 312 -10.46 -11.56 9.40
CA LEU A 312 -11.60 -11.08 10.19
C LEU A 312 -11.56 -11.65 11.61
N ALA A 313 -11.33 -12.95 11.74
CA ALA A 313 -11.27 -13.66 13.02
C ALA A 313 -10.06 -13.22 13.86
N PHE A 314 -8.89 -13.05 13.25
CA PHE A 314 -7.70 -12.55 13.95
C PHE A 314 -7.91 -11.14 14.51
N ALA A 315 -8.49 -10.23 13.71
CA ALA A 315 -8.88 -8.91 14.19
C ALA A 315 -9.94 -9.02 15.30
N GLY A 316 -10.88 -9.96 15.19
CA GLY A 316 -11.87 -10.26 16.22
C GLY A 316 -11.27 -10.67 17.55
N ASN A 317 -10.29 -11.57 17.56
CA ASN A 317 -9.60 -11.98 18.79
C ASN A 317 -8.87 -10.81 19.47
N ALA A 318 -8.37 -9.84 18.69
CA ALA A 318 -7.72 -8.65 19.22
C ALA A 318 -8.71 -7.60 19.75
N LEU A 319 -9.79 -7.36 19.01
CA LEU A 319 -10.80 -6.32 19.30
C LEU A 319 -11.87 -6.78 20.30
N ILE A 320 -12.07 -8.08 20.42
CA ILE A 320 -13.08 -8.72 21.26
C ILE A 320 -12.37 -9.78 22.12
N PRO A 321 -11.44 -9.38 23.01
CA PRO A 321 -10.78 -10.35 23.88
C PRO A 321 -11.83 -11.05 24.75
N ASP A 322 -11.56 -12.31 25.10
CA ASP A 322 -12.41 -13.12 25.98
C ASP A 322 -12.53 -12.46 27.36
N ARG A 323 -13.51 -11.58 27.48
CA ARG A 323 -14.03 -11.06 28.72
C ARG A 323 -15.52 -11.23 28.69
N ASP A 324 -15.96 -11.94 29.72
CA ASP A 324 -17.32 -12.29 30.10
C ASP A 324 -17.91 -13.51 29.35
N ARG A 325 -17.61 -14.71 29.89
CA ARG A 325 -18.66 -15.74 29.95
C ARG A 325 -19.78 -15.14 30.80
N ILE A 326 -20.76 -14.54 30.14
CA ILE A 326 -22.01 -14.20 30.81
C ILE A 326 -22.63 -15.54 31.20
N SER A 327 -22.54 -15.89 32.48
CA SER A 327 -23.44 -16.90 33.03
C SER A 327 -24.82 -16.25 33.00
N LEU A 328 -25.69 -16.68 32.07
CA LEU A 328 -27.06 -16.23 32.05
C LEU A 328 -27.69 -16.66 33.38
N SER A 329 -27.88 -15.72 34.29
CA SER A 329 -28.52 -15.97 35.61
C SER A 329 -30.02 -16.24 35.49
N ARG A 330 -30.58 -16.18 34.28
CA ARG A 330 -31.97 -16.46 33.99
C ARG A 330 -32.07 -17.55 32.94
N THR A 331 -32.81 -18.59 33.29
CA THR A 331 -33.31 -19.61 32.37
C THR A 331 -34.04 -18.92 31.21
N LEU A 332 -33.54 -19.07 29.98
CA LEU A 332 -34.30 -18.77 28.78
C LEU A 332 -35.31 -19.90 28.58
N LEU A 333 -36.60 -19.59 28.71
CA LEU A 333 -37.66 -20.49 28.24
C LEU A 333 -37.73 -20.40 26.72
N MET A 334 -37.27 -21.45 26.03
CA MET A 334 -37.62 -21.67 24.64
C MET A 334 -39.09 -22.09 24.60
N CYS A 335 -39.93 -21.29 23.94
CA CYS A 335 -41.26 -21.73 23.54
C CYS A 335 -41.11 -22.39 22.16
N ASP A 336 -41.65 -23.59 22.00
CA ASP A 336 -41.74 -24.21 20.69
C ASP A 336 -42.58 -23.32 19.76
N LYS A 337 -42.26 -23.37 18.45
CA LYS A 337 -42.89 -22.56 17.41
C LYS A 337 -44.43 -22.55 17.58
N LEU A 338 -45.00 -21.34 17.64
CA LEU A 338 -46.42 -21.10 17.34
C LEU A 338 -46.74 -21.54 15.91
#